data_AF-A0A506UIV0-F1
#
_entry.id   AF-A0A506UIV0-F1
#
_cell.length_a   1.000
_cell.length_b   1.000
_cell.length_c   1.000
_cell.angle_alpha   90.00
_cell.angle_beta   90.00
_cell.angle_gamma   90.00
#
_symmetry.space_group_name_H-M   'P 1'
#
loop_
_entity.id
_entity.type
_entity.pdbx_description
1 polymer ?
#
loop_
_entity_poly.entity_id
_entity_poly.type
_entity_poly.pdbx_seq_one_letter_code
_entity_poly.pdbx_strand_id
1 'polypeptide(L)'
;MVRAAVTALKAIRIAVAASPLLSRRQQVVETYLLVTVCNVTGATAASALGCTKQNVSKHQRTVERLRENTAFDQALSEIETAMLGE
;
A
#
# COMPACT_ATOMS: atom_id res chain seq x y z
N MET A 1 2.17 13.20 -12.58
CA MET A 1 2.46 12.25 -11.48
C MET A 1 1.22 11.66 -10.83
N VAL A 2 0.24 12.45 -10.39
CA VAL A 2 -0.98 11.93 -9.72
C VAL A 2 -1.73 10.88 -10.56
N ARG A 3 -1.89 11.08 -11.88
CA ARG A 3 -2.52 10.08 -12.77
C ARG A 3 -1.82 8.71 -12.79
N ALA A 4 -0.48 8.70 -12.76
CA ALA A 4 0.29 7.47 -12.69
C ALA A 4 0.10 6.77 -11.33
N ALA A 5 0.13 7.54 -10.23
CA ALA A 5 -0.17 7.03 -8.90
C ALA A 5 -1.58 6.44 -8.80
N VAL A 6 -2.59 7.09 -9.41
CA VAL A 6 -3.97 6.56 -9.47
C VAL A 6 -4.03 5.26 -10.28
N THR A 7 -3.22 5.13 -11.33
CA THR A 7 -3.15 3.89 -12.12
C THR A 7 -2.52 2.76 -11.32
N ALA A 8 -1.39 3.01 -10.65
CA ALA A 8 -0.75 2.06 -9.74
C ALA A 8 -1.70 1.64 -8.60
N LEU A 9 -2.44 2.59 -8.03
CA LEU A 9 -3.43 2.33 -6.98
C LEU A 9 -4.52 1.35 -7.43
N LYS A 10 -4.94 1.36 -8.70
CA LYS A 10 -5.91 0.39 -9.22
C LYS A 10 -5.33 -1.02 -9.23
N ALA A 11 -4.08 -1.19 -9.66
CA ALA A 11 -3.40 -2.48 -9.65
C ALA A 11 -3.23 -3.00 -8.20
N ILE A 12 -2.79 -2.12 -7.29
CA ILE A 12 -2.66 -2.44 -5.86
C ILE A 12 -4.01 -2.87 -5.28
N ARG A 13 -5.11 -2.17 -5.61
CA ARG A 13 -6.46 -2.53 -5.17
C ARG A 13 -6.87 -3.93 -5.56
N ILE A 14 -6.58 -4.32 -6.80
CA ILE A 14 -6.90 -5.66 -7.30
C ILE A 14 -6.09 -6.71 -6.52
N ALA A 15 -4.78 -6.49 -6.35
CA ALA A 15 -3.92 -7.40 -5.61
C ALA A 15 -4.34 -7.54 -4.13
N VAL A 16 -4.61 -6.42 -3.45
CA VAL A 16 -5.03 -6.41 -2.05
C VAL A 16 -6.41 -7.04 -1.87
N ALA A 17 -7.34 -6.84 -2.80
CA ALA A 17 -8.66 -7.45 -2.75
C ALA A 17 -8.62 -8.99 -2.88
N ALA A 18 -7.61 -9.53 -3.58
CA ALA A 18 -7.40 -10.96 -3.67
C ALA A 18 -6.90 -11.61 -2.35
N SER A 19 -6.44 -10.81 -1.39
CA SER A 19 -5.99 -11.27 -0.07
C SER A 19 -7.01 -10.94 1.03
N PRO A 20 -7.68 -11.94 1.63
CA PRO A 20 -8.60 -11.71 2.76
C PRO A 20 -7.93 -11.10 3.99
N LEU A 21 -6.64 -11.35 4.18
CA LEU A 21 -5.85 -10.79 5.28
C LEU A 21 -5.59 -9.30 5.08
N LEU A 22 -5.19 -8.89 3.87
CA LEU A 22 -4.82 -7.51 3.58
C LEU A 22 -6.04 -6.62 3.31
N SER A 23 -7.11 -7.16 2.70
CA SER A 23 -8.33 -6.42 2.38
C SER A 23 -9.02 -5.81 3.63
N ARG A 24 -8.91 -6.45 4.80
CA ARG A 24 -9.39 -5.88 6.08
C ARG A 24 -8.70 -4.57 6.47
N ARG A 25 -7.50 -4.31 5.92
CA ARG A 25 -6.66 -3.13 6.17
C ARG A 25 -6.37 -2.39 4.86
N GLN A 26 -7.26 -2.50 3.87
CA GLN A 26 -7.04 -2.10 2.49
C GLN A 26 -6.39 -0.71 2.34
N GLN A 27 -6.98 0.36 2.89
CA GLN A 27 -6.41 1.72 2.75
C GLN A 27 -4.99 1.86 3.31
N VAL A 28 -4.69 1.13 4.39
CA VAL A 28 -3.37 1.16 5.05
C VAL A 28 -2.33 0.52 4.14
N VAL A 29 -2.65 -0.65 3.58
CA VAL A 29 -1.80 -1.42 2.67
C VAL A 29 -1.65 -0.70 1.32
N GLU A 30 -2.74 -0.15 0.76
CA GLU A 30 -2.73 0.65 -0.45
C GLU A 30 -1.74 1.81 -0.36
N THR A 31 -1.82 2.54 0.77
CA THR A 31 -0.94 3.69 1.03
C THR A 31 0.51 3.27 1.11
N TYR A 32 0.79 2.18 1.80
CA TYR A 32 2.14 1.66 1.97
C TYR A 32 2.76 1.28 0.62
N LEU A 33 2.11 0.40 -0.15
CA LEU A 33 2.62 -0.08 -1.43
C LEU A 33 2.82 1.05 -2.46
N LEU A 34 1.94 2.06 -2.47
CA LEU A 34 2.13 3.25 -3.29
C LEU A 34 3.45 3.96 -2.99
N VAL A 35 3.79 4.11 -1.71
CA VAL A 35 4.95 4.88 -1.30
C VAL A 35 6.23 4.05 -1.35
N THR A 36 6.19 2.79 -0.91
CA THR A 36 7.38 1.95 -0.79
C THR A 36 7.72 1.24 -2.10
N VAL A 37 6.74 0.59 -2.72
CA VAL A 37 6.96 -0.20 -3.95
C VAL A 37 6.92 0.69 -5.18
N CYS A 38 5.93 1.59 -5.30
CA CYS A 38 5.79 2.46 -6.46
C CYS A 38 6.58 3.79 -6.34
N ASN A 39 7.34 3.99 -5.26
CA ASN A 39 8.14 5.19 -4.98
C ASN A 39 7.36 6.52 -5.15
N VAL A 40 6.06 6.51 -4.80
CA VAL A 40 5.23 7.72 -4.90
C VAL A 40 5.44 8.58 -3.66
N THR A 41 5.78 9.86 -3.87
CA THR A 41 5.94 10.81 -2.76
C THR A 41 4.68 10.89 -1.90
N GLY A 42 4.85 11.06 -0.58
CA GLY A 42 3.72 11.09 0.35
C GLY A 42 2.65 12.16 0.04
N ALA A 43 3.02 13.29 -0.57
CA ALA A 43 2.06 14.31 -1.02
C ALA A 43 1.25 13.84 -2.24
N THR A 44 1.90 13.16 -3.20
CA THR A 44 1.22 12.61 -4.37
C THR A 44 0.32 11.43 -3.98
N ALA A 45 0.78 10.56 -3.06
CA ALA A 45 -0.01 9.47 -2.52
C ALA A 45 -1.25 10.00 -1.78
N ALA A 46 -1.09 11.01 -0.91
CA ALA A 46 -2.21 11.67 -0.22
C ALA A 46 -3.25 12.21 -1.22
N SER A 47 -2.81 12.87 -2.29
CA SER A 47 -3.69 13.35 -3.36
C SER A 47 -4.39 12.22 -4.10
N ALA A 48 -3.70 11.13 -4.44
CA ALA A 48 -4.28 9.99 -5.15
C ALA A 48 -5.30 9.20 -4.31
N LEU A 49 -5.09 9.15 -2.98
CA LEU A 49 -5.94 8.45 -2.02
C LEU A 49 -7.06 9.32 -1.44
N GLY A 50 -7.06 10.63 -1.70
CA GLY A 50 -8.02 11.58 -1.14
C GLY A 50 -7.88 11.76 0.37
N CYS A 51 -6.65 11.70 0.90
CA CYS A 51 -6.37 11.81 2.32
C CYS A 51 -5.29 12.88 2.61
N THR A 52 -4.92 13.07 3.87
CA THR A 52 -3.87 14.01 4.27
C THR A 52 -2.50 13.34 4.32
N LYS A 53 -1.42 14.13 4.20
CA LYS A 53 -0.04 13.62 4.36
C LYS A 53 0.18 13.00 5.74
N GLN A 54 -0.48 13.53 6.77
CA GLN A 54 -0.46 12.98 8.12
C GLN A 54 -1.07 11.56 8.17
N ASN A 55 -2.14 11.31 7.41
CA ASN A 55 -2.71 9.96 7.29
C ASN A 55 -1.73 9.00 6.62
N VAL A 56 -1.02 9.45 5.57
CA VAL A 56 0.03 8.65 4.91
C VAL A 56 1.07 8.17 5.92
N SER A 57 1.63 9.09 6.72
CA SER A 57 2.62 8.74 7.75
C SER A 57 2.05 7.86 8.88
N LYS A 58 0.75 7.96 9.18
CA LYS A 58 0.09 7.06 10.14
C LYS A 58 -0.09 5.66 9.55
N HIS A 59 -0.47 5.56 8.28
CA HIS A 59 -0.66 4.28 7.59
C HIS A 59 0.65 3.52 7.44
N GLN A 60 1.75 4.19 7.07
CA GLN A 60 3.07 3.56 7.03
C GLN A 60 3.46 2.95 8.38
N ARG A 61 3.40 3.73 9.47
CA ARG A 61 3.66 3.23 10.83
C ARG A 61 2.71 2.10 11.24
N THR A 62 1.48 2.12 10.74
CA THR A 62 0.51 1.05 11.00
C THR A 62 0.90 -0.24 10.30
N VAL A 63 1.39 -0.18 9.06
CA VAL A 63 1.92 -1.36 8.36
C VAL A 63 3.09 -1.95 9.11
N GLU A 64 4.09 -1.16 9.48
CA GLU A 64 5.28 -1.66 10.19
C GLU A 64 4.90 -2.45 11.45
N ARG A 65 3.95 -1.94 12.24
CA ARG A 65 3.42 -2.65 13.41
C ARG A 65 2.65 -3.93 13.04
N LEU A 66 1.93 -3.93 11.91
CA LEU A 66 1.21 -5.13 11.45
C LEU A 66 2.16 -6.21 10.92
N ARG A 67 3.35 -5.83 10.42
CA ARG A 67 4.40 -6.79 9.99
C ARG A 67 4.96 -7.62 11.14
N GLU A 68 4.73 -7.22 12.40
CA GLU A 68 5.01 -8.08 13.56
C GLU A 68 4.17 -9.38 13.55
N ASN A 69 3.04 -9.40 12.83
CA ASN A 69 2.28 -10.61 12.57
C ASN A 69 2.81 -11.32 11.31
N THR A 70 3.38 -12.52 11.50
CA THR A 70 4.00 -13.30 10.41
C THR A 70 3.07 -13.57 9.22
N ALA A 71 1.78 -13.84 9.47
CA ALA A 71 0.84 -14.11 8.39
C ALA A 71 0.53 -12.86 7.56
N PHE A 72 0.46 -11.69 8.21
CA PHE A 72 0.30 -10.42 7.52
C PHE A 72 1.56 -10.06 6.73
N ASP A 73 2.74 -10.22 7.35
CA ASP A 73 4.03 -9.92 6.72
C ASP A 73 4.27 -10.77 5.48
N GLN A 74 4.00 -12.07 5.56
CA GLN A 74 4.11 -12.98 4.43
C GLN A 74 3.17 -12.58 3.28
N ALA A 75 1.89 -12.33 3.58
CA ALA A 75 0.92 -11.93 2.57
C ALA A 75 1.26 -10.58 1.91
N LEU A 76 1.82 -9.64 2.67
CA LEU A 76 2.28 -8.36 2.14
C LEU A 76 3.51 -8.55 1.24
N SER A 77 4.48 -9.34 1.70
CA SER A 77 5.73 -9.63 0.97
C SER A 77 5.46 -10.29 -0.38
N GLU A 78 4.48 -11.20 -0.47
CA GLU A 78 4.06 -11.82 -1.74
C GLU A 78 3.61 -10.78 -2.77
N ILE A 79 2.88 -9.74 -2.34
CA ILE A 79 2.48 -8.64 -3.22
C ILE A 79 3.69 -7.76 -3.58
N GLU A 80 4.55 -7.45 -2.62
CA GLU A 80 5.76 -6.65 -2.84
C GLU A 80 6.64 -7.30 -3.92
N THR A 81 6.96 -8.59 -3.77
CA THR A 81 7.74 -9.39 -4.72
C THR A 81 7.08 -9.43 -6.10
N ALA A 82 5.79 -9.73 -6.17
CA ALA A 82 5.06 -9.79 -7.45
C ALA A 82 5.03 -8.43 -8.18
N MET A 83 4.97 -7.32 -7.45
CA MET A 83 5.00 -5.98 -8.03
C MET A 83 6.40 -5.54 -8.48
N LEU A 84 7.46 -6.05 -7.84
CA LEU A 84 8.85 -5.81 -8.23
C LEU A 84 9.30 -6.71 -9.38
N GLY A 85 8.55 -7.79 -9.67
CA GLY A 85 8.86 -8.72 -10.76
C GLY A 85 9.91 -9.75 -10.39
N GLU A 86 10.05 -10.04 -9.09
CA GLU A 86 10.98 -11.02 -8.52
C GLU A 86 10.31 -12.39 -8.30
#